data_AF-A0A0F9UB76-F1
#
_entry.id   AF-A0A0F9UB76-F1
#
_cell.length_a   1.000
_cell.length_b   1.000
_cell.length_c   1.000
_cell.angle_alpha   90.00
_cell.angle_beta   90.00
_cell.angle_gamma   90.00
#
_symmetry.space_group_name_H-M   'P 1'
#
loop_
_entity.id
_entity.type
_entity.pdbx_description
1 polymer ?
#
loop_
_entity_poly.entity_id
_entity_poly.type
_entity_poly.pdbx_seq_one_letter_code
_entity_poly.pdbx_strand_id
1 'polypeptide(L)'
;MSDYPATPELDKIRAHRDTSQAIGSFIDWLATEARFGPQSGEGRKAAIRAQKLNNSPVKLCLFDEHWNEWRPVALRIEEMLARYFEIDLNKVEEERRALLEHIREEG
;
A
#
# COMPACT_ATOMS: atom_id res chain seq x y z
N MET A 1 -32.33 -11.22 -15.73
CA MET A 1 -30.97 -11.22 -15.17
C MET A 1 -30.75 -9.79 -14.73
N SER A 2 -30.74 -9.56 -13.43
CA SER A 2 -30.52 -8.22 -12.90
C SER A 2 -29.10 -7.81 -13.25
N ASP A 3 -28.93 -6.66 -13.89
CA ASP A 3 -27.61 -6.13 -14.18
C ASP A 3 -27.04 -5.58 -12.88
N TYR A 4 -26.00 -6.24 -12.37
CA TYR A 4 -25.25 -5.73 -11.22
C TYR A 4 -24.64 -4.37 -11.54
N PRO A 5 -24.51 -3.46 -10.54
CA PRO A 5 -23.79 -2.21 -10.74
C PRO A 5 -22.34 -2.49 -11.13
N ALA A 6 -21.80 -1.68 -12.05
CA ALA A 6 -20.41 -1.82 -12.50
C ALA A 6 -19.43 -1.49 -11.37
N THR A 7 -18.39 -2.32 -11.20
CA THR A 7 -17.40 -2.15 -10.12
C THR A 7 -15.94 -2.18 -10.60
N PRO A 8 -15.54 -1.25 -11.48
CA PRO A 8 -14.21 -1.24 -12.08
C PRO A 8 -13.05 -1.13 -11.08
N GLU A 9 -13.19 -0.41 -9.96
CA GLU A 9 -12.11 -0.29 -8.97
C GLU A 9 -12.01 -1.55 -8.09
N LEU A 10 -13.15 -2.18 -7.73
CA LEU A 10 -13.14 -3.50 -7.09
C LEU A 10 -12.55 -4.58 -8.00
N ASP A 11 -12.75 -4.47 -9.32
CA ASP A 11 -12.15 -5.38 -10.29
C ASP A 11 -10.62 -5.22 -10.35
N LYS A 12 -10.10 -3.99 -10.27
CA LYS A 12 -8.65 -3.75 -10.11
C LYS A 12 -8.10 -4.38 -8.84
N ILE A 13 -8.79 -4.22 -7.70
CA ILE A 13 -8.39 -4.87 -6.44
C ILE A 13 -8.32 -6.40 -6.61
N ARG A 14 -9.33 -6.99 -7.27
CA ARG A 14 -9.37 -8.43 -7.53
C ARG A 14 -8.23 -8.88 -8.45
N ALA A 15 -7.98 -8.13 -9.52
CA ALA A 15 -6.93 -8.42 -10.49
C ALA A 15 -5.52 -8.40 -9.88
N HIS A 16 -5.32 -7.59 -8.83
CA HIS A 16 -4.02 -7.44 -8.16
C HIS A 16 -3.97 -8.08 -6.77
N ARG A 17 -4.92 -8.95 -6.42
CA ARG A 17 -5.03 -9.53 -5.07
C ARG A 17 -3.74 -10.25 -4.64
N ASP A 18 -3.25 -11.17 -5.45
CA ASP A 18 -2.10 -11.99 -5.07
C ASP A 18 -0.82 -11.15 -4.97
N THR A 19 -0.63 -10.23 -5.93
CA THR A 19 0.51 -9.32 -5.95
C THR A 19 0.49 -8.33 -4.79
N SER A 20 -0.67 -7.76 -4.47
CA SER A 20 -0.84 -6.81 -3.38
C SER A 20 -0.65 -7.47 -2.01
N GLN A 21 -1.07 -8.73 -1.84
CA GLN A 21 -0.76 -9.52 -0.64
C GLN A 21 0.74 -9.76 -0.49
N ALA A 22 1.43 -10.20 -1.55
CA ALA A 22 2.88 -10.41 -1.49
C ALA A 22 3.65 -9.13 -1.15
N ILE A 23 3.28 -8.00 -1.77
CA ILE A 23 3.88 -6.68 -1.48
C ILE A 23 3.55 -6.22 -0.07
N GLY A 24 2.29 -6.37 0.37
CA GLY A 24 1.85 -6.00 1.71
C GLY A 24 2.58 -6.80 2.79
N SER A 25 2.70 -8.11 2.63
CA SER A 25 3.49 -8.96 3.53
C SER A 25 4.96 -8.60 3.54
N PHE A 26 5.54 -8.21 2.40
CA PHE A 26 6.92 -7.73 2.34
C PHE A 26 7.10 -6.39 3.07
N ILE A 27 6.16 -5.45 2.92
CA ILE A 27 6.20 -4.16 3.62
C ILE A 27 6.00 -4.35 5.13
N ASP A 28 5.10 -5.23 5.54
CA ASP A 28 4.87 -5.58 6.94
C ASP A 28 6.09 -6.27 7.57
N TRP A 29 6.70 -7.21 6.83
CA TRP A 29 8.00 -7.80 7.20
C TRP A 29 9.10 -6.73 7.31
N LEU A 30 9.20 -5.79 6.36
CA LEU A 30 10.15 -4.69 6.46
C LEU A 30 9.88 -3.83 7.70
N ALA A 31 8.62 -3.51 8.00
CA ALA A 31 8.30 -2.70 9.17
C ALA A 31 8.60 -3.40 10.50
N THR A 32 8.49 -4.73 10.54
CA THR A 32 8.67 -5.54 11.75
C THR A 32 10.11 -5.99 11.95
N GLU A 33 10.72 -6.56 10.91
CA GLU A 33 12.05 -7.17 10.89
C GLU A 33 13.16 -6.16 10.54
N ALA A 34 12.87 -5.18 9.67
CA ALA A 34 13.80 -4.08 9.38
C ALA A 34 13.76 -2.96 10.43
N ARG A 35 13.33 -3.28 11.67
CA ARG A 35 13.82 -2.59 12.88
C ARG A 35 15.32 -2.82 13.01
N PHE A 36 16.08 -2.25 12.08
CA PHE A 36 17.46 -1.87 12.28
C PHE A 36 17.44 -0.81 13.38
N GLY A 37 17.47 -1.27 14.64
CA GLY A 37 17.79 -0.37 15.73
C GLY A 37 19.08 0.38 15.39
N PRO A 38 19.27 1.62 15.87
CA PRO A 38 20.41 2.48 15.54
C PRO A 38 21.81 1.90 15.88
N GLN A 39 21.90 0.65 16.34
CA GLN A 39 23.14 0.01 16.76
C GLN A 39 23.85 -0.80 15.67
N SER A 40 23.22 -1.17 14.55
CA SER A 40 23.92 -1.89 13.49
C SER A 40 24.18 -0.99 12.27
N GLY A 41 25.45 -0.70 12.00
CA GLY A 41 25.91 0.11 10.86
C GLY A 41 25.53 -0.43 9.46
N GLU A 42 24.87 -1.58 9.39
CA GLU A 42 24.37 -2.21 8.16
C GLU A 42 23.03 -1.61 7.70
N GLY A 43 22.13 -1.24 8.61
CA GLY A 43 20.85 -0.61 8.27
C GLY A 43 21.02 0.73 7.53
N ARG A 44 22.05 1.50 7.93
CA ARG A 44 22.43 2.77 7.28
C ARG A 44 22.90 2.56 5.83
N LYS A 45 23.60 1.47 5.53
CA LYS A 45 24.09 1.16 4.18
C LYS A 45 22.94 0.69 3.27
N ALA A 46 21.98 -0.06 3.79
CA ALA A 46 20.82 -0.52 3.04
C ALA A 46 19.90 0.64 2.62
N ALA A 47 19.59 1.57 3.55
CA ALA A 47 18.76 2.74 3.25
C ALA A 47 19.41 3.69 2.22
N ILE A 48 20.72 3.94 2.33
CA ILE A 48 21.48 4.76 1.36
C ILE A 48 21.53 4.08 -0.02
N ARG A 49 21.59 2.75 -0.09
CA ARG A 49 21.59 2.01 -1.36
C ARG A 49 20.23 2.07 -2.06
N ALA A 50 19.13 2.03 -1.31
CA ALA A 50 17.78 2.21 -1.85
C ALA A 50 17.57 3.62 -2.42
N GLN A 51 18.14 4.66 -1.80
CA GLN A 51 18.08 6.03 -2.30
C GLN A 51 18.81 6.23 -3.64
N LYS A 52 19.88 5.46 -3.91
CA LYS A 52 20.63 5.51 -5.18
C LYS A 52 19.91 4.88 -6.38
N LEU A 53 18.82 4.13 -6.15
CA LEU A 53 17.96 3.55 -7.18
C LEU A 53 16.78 4.47 -7.56
N ASN A 54 16.73 5.69 -7.02
CA ASN A 54 15.59 6.61 -7.20
C ASN A 54 15.47 7.16 -8.63
N ASN A 55 14.75 6.40 -9.44
CA ASN A 55 13.68 6.93 -10.28
C ASN A 55 12.33 6.29 -9.90
N SER A 56 12.17 5.87 -8.63
CA SER A 56 10.98 5.18 -8.13
C SER A 56 9.98 6.16 -7.50
N PRO A 57 8.69 6.11 -7.87
CA PRO A 57 7.65 7.02 -7.36
C PRO A 57 7.25 6.76 -5.90
N VAL A 58 7.73 5.67 -5.27
CA VAL A 58 7.32 5.27 -3.91
C VAL A 58 8.49 5.45 -2.94
N LYS A 59 8.39 6.47 -2.06
CA LYS A 59 9.30 6.64 -0.92
C LYS A 59 8.82 5.77 0.24
N LEU A 60 9.56 4.71 0.57
CA LEU A 60 9.26 3.80 1.70
C LEU A 60 9.78 4.33 3.05
N CYS A 61 10.85 5.13 3.02
CA CYS A 61 11.43 5.74 4.21
C CYS A 61 11.68 7.24 3.98
N LEU A 62 11.60 8.01 5.06
CA LEU A 62 12.04 9.40 5.15
C LEU A 62 13.15 9.51 6.19
N PHE A 63 14.15 10.34 5.90
CA PHE A 63 15.16 10.68 6.90
C PHE A 63 14.61 11.78 7.81
N ASP A 64 14.59 11.51 9.11
CA ASP A 64 14.19 12.46 10.14
C ASP A 64 15.46 13.11 10.71
N GLU A 65 15.67 14.39 10.39
CA GLU A 65 16.83 15.15 10.84
C GLU A 65 16.83 15.41 12.35
N HIS A 66 15.66 15.45 12.98
CA HIS A 66 15.54 15.71 14.42
C HIS A 66 16.03 14.53 15.25
N TRP A 67 15.76 13.31 14.77
CA TRP A 67 16.22 12.07 15.42
C TRP A 67 17.49 11.48 14.77
N ASN A 68 17.98 12.06 13.67
CA ASN A 68 19.11 11.55 12.87
C ASN A 68 18.92 10.08 12.45
N GLU A 69 17.69 9.71 12.12
CA GLU A 69 17.26 8.32 11.87
C GLU A 69 16.38 8.23 10.62
N TRP A 70 16.42 7.08 9.93
CA TRP A 70 15.47 6.77 8.88
C TRP A 70 14.20 6.21 9.49
N ARG A 71 13.07 6.82 9.17
CA ARG A 71 11.75 6.39 9.63
C ARG A 71 10.91 5.90 8.45
N PRO A 72 10.14 4.82 8.60
CA PRO A 72 9.19 4.43 7.58
C PRO A 72 8.22 5.58 7.32
N VAL A 73 7.83 5.78 6.07
CA VAL A 73 6.78 6.76 5.76
C VAL A 73 5.51 6.30 6.47
N ALA A 74 4.88 7.20 7.24
CA ALA A 74 3.64 6.94 7.96
C ALA A 74 2.42 6.89 7.01
N LEU A 75 2.58 6.27 5.83
CA LEU A 75 1.47 5.92 4.95
C LEU A 75 0.99 4.53 5.34
N ARG A 76 -0.33 4.33 5.25
CA ARG A 76 -0.89 3.00 5.46
C ARG A 76 -0.53 2.12 4.26
N ILE A 77 -0.30 0.82 4.48
CA ILE A 77 0.04 -0.14 3.42
C ILE A 77 -1.01 -0.08 2.30
N GLU A 78 -2.28 0.05 2.66
CA GLU A 78 -3.40 0.15 1.73
C GLU A 78 -3.30 1.39 0.82
N GLU A 79 -2.86 2.53 1.34
CA GLU A 79 -2.68 3.76 0.55
C GLU A 79 -1.50 3.64 -0.42
N MET A 80 -0.45 2.93 0.00
CA MET A 80 0.72 2.67 -0.85
C MET A 80 0.37 1.73 -2.00
N LEU A 81 -0.35 0.65 -1.70
CA LEU A 81 -0.82 -0.30 -2.71
C LEU A 81 -1.82 0.35 -3.66
N ALA A 82 -2.75 1.16 -3.14
CA ALA A 82 -3.72 1.86 -3.97
C ALA A 82 -3.03 2.83 -4.95
N ARG A 83 -2.02 3.58 -4.50
CA ARG A 83 -1.22 4.44 -5.39
C ARG A 83 -0.44 3.64 -6.42
N TYR A 84 0.14 2.51 -6.03
CA TYR A 84 0.93 1.68 -6.94
C TYR A 84 0.09 1.03 -8.05
N PHE A 85 -1.13 0.59 -7.73
CA PHE A 85 -2.05 -0.03 -8.68
C PHE A 85 -3.04 0.96 -9.31
N GLU A 86 -2.89 2.27 -9.07
CA GLU A 86 -3.78 3.31 -9.57
C GLU A 86 -5.26 3.04 -9.24
N ILE A 87 -5.51 2.68 -7.97
CA ILE A 87 -6.82 2.38 -7.41
C ILE A 87 -7.33 3.57 -6.61
N ASP A 88 -8.56 4.01 -6.90
CA ASP A 88 -9.23 5.08 -6.16
C ASP A 88 -10.04 4.50 -4.99
N LEU A 89 -9.52 4.64 -3.77
CA LEU A 89 -10.16 4.10 -2.56
C LEU A 89 -11.53 4.72 -2.27
N ASN A 90 -11.81 5.95 -2.72
CA ASN A 90 -13.13 6.55 -2.52
C ASN A 90 -14.17 5.87 -3.43
N LYS A 91 -13.82 5.65 -4.69
CA LYS A 91 -14.66 4.91 -5.64
C LYS A 91 -14.88 3.47 -5.24
N VAL A 92 -13.86 2.80 -4.67
CA VAL A 92 -14.02 1.45 -4.10
C VAL A 92 -15.12 1.41 -3.04
N GLU A 93 -15.19 2.42 -2.18
CA GLU A 93 -16.23 2.52 -1.16
C GLU A 93 -17.60 2.84 -1.76
N GLU A 94 -17.67 3.71 -2.77
CA GLU A 94 -18.90 3.98 -3.53
C GLU A 94 -19.45 2.70 -4.20
N GLU A 95 -18.59 1.94 -4.88
CA GLU A 95 -18.93 0.68 -5.54
C GLU A 95 -19.42 -0.38 -4.53
N ARG A 96 -18.80 -0.46 -3.35
CA ARG A 96 -19.25 -1.35 -2.26
C ARG A 96 -20.65 -0.99 -1.77
N ARG A 97 -20.93 0.30 -1.63
CA ARG A 97 -22.27 0.78 -1.22
C ARG A 97 -23.31 0.47 -2.27
N ALA A 98 -23.02 0.74 -3.55
CA ALA A 98 -23.91 0.44 -4.66
C ALA A 98 -24.25 -1.06 -4.73
N LEU A 99 -23.26 -1.95 -4.57
CA LEU A 99 -23.49 -3.40 -4.49
C LEU A 99 -24.36 -3.78 -3.30
N LEU A 100 -24.13 -3.19 -2.12
CA LEU A 100 -24.89 -3.49 -0.92
C LEU A 100 -26.35 -3.03 -1.04
N GLU A 101 -26.59 -1.86 -1.64
CA GLU A 101 -27.93 -1.36 -1.93
C GLU A 101 -28.66 -2.28 -2.91
N HIS A 102 -28.00 -2.68 -4.00
CA HIS A 102 -28.56 -3.63 -4.96
C HIS A 102 -28.98 -4.96 -4.31
N ILE A 103 -28.11 -5.55 -3.48
CA ILE A 103 -28.42 -6.79 -2.74
C ILE A 103 -29.63 -6.62 -1.79
N ARG A 104 -29.78 -5.43 -1.19
CA ARG A 104 -30.90 -5.12 -0.29
C ARG A 104 -32.22 -4.89 -1.02
N GLU A 105 -32.18 -4.43 -2.26
CA GLU A 105 -33.38 -4.24 -3.10
C GLU A 105 -33.86 -5.55 -3.73
N GLU A 106 -32.96 -6.53 -3.90
CA GLU A 106 -33.28 -7.86 -4.46
C GLU A 106 -33.74 -8.89 -3.41
N GLY A 107 -33.56 -8.64 -2.12
CA GLY A 107 -33.88 -9.55 -1.01
C GLY A 107 -35.17 -9.18 -0.27
#